data_AF-A0A4V1CI58-F1
#
_entry.id   AF-A0A4V1CI58-F1
#
_cell.length_a   1.000
_cell.length_b   1.000
_cell.length_c   1.000
_cell.angle_alpha   90.00
_cell.angle_beta   90.00
_cell.angle_gamma   90.00
#
_symmetry.space_group_name_H-M   'P 1'
#
loop_
_entity.id
_entity.type
_entity.pdbx_description
1 polymer ?
#
loop_
_entity_poly.entity_id
_entity_poly.type
_entity_poly.pdbx_seq_one_letter_code
_entity_poly.pdbx_strand_id
1 'polypeptide(L)'
;MTQIPAHQKGWLSIGGVYLAAMVLLSGCGESKDSVMDPAVSKAAKPRMVAAATEPTAEHLGLTPAYLAGDWCNTHIQFPNTRSPENRNYRFAADGSFAAQTGPASEMKPGLVYRYRPQGKIGMDSLLYQVKSVQPDDFVLHIAVNDLHFHRGTCQ
;
A
#
# COMPACT_ATOMS: atom_id res chain seq x y z
N MET A 1 -7.39 -52.47 14.48
CA MET A 1 -8.58 -52.50 15.35
C MET A 1 -8.38 -51.41 16.41
N THR A 2 -8.92 -50.20 16.20
CA THR A 2 -10.23 -49.72 16.71
C THR A 2 -9.89 -48.62 17.74
N GLN A 3 -10.41 -47.39 17.81
CA GLN A 3 -11.59 -46.73 17.25
C GLN A 3 -11.37 -45.20 17.36
N ILE A 4 -11.85 -44.44 16.39
CA ILE A 4 -12.11 -42.99 16.51
C ILE A 4 -13.43 -42.80 17.26
N PRO A 5 -13.54 -41.92 18.26
CA PRO A 5 -14.83 -41.40 18.67
C PRO A 5 -15.15 -40.12 17.88
N ALA A 6 -16.15 -40.26 17.01
CA ALA A 6 -16.92 -39.16 16.45
C ALA A 6 -18.13 -38.91 17.37
N HIS A 7 -18.34 -37.66 17.80
CA HIS A 7 -19.57 -37.12 18.39
C HIS A 7 -19.41 -35.59 18.40
N GLN A 8 -20.41 -34.71 18.20
CA GLN A 8 -21.79 -34.81 17.74
C GLN A 8 -22.30 -33.37 17.52
N LYS A 9 -23.09 -33.18 16.45
CA LYS A 9 -24.28 -32.32 16.25
C LYS A 9 -24.67 -31.21 17.27
N GLY A 10 -25.06 -30.05 16.70
CA GLY A 10 -26.10 -29.13 17.24
C GLY A 10 -25.89 -27.67 16.81
N TRP A 11 -26.42 -27.22 15.66
CA TRP A 11 -27.67 -26.45 15.47
C TRP A 11 -27.71 -25.07 16.16
N LEU A 12 -27.79 -23.99 15.37
CA LEU A 12 -28.88 -22.99 15.43
C LEU A 12 -28.71 -21.92 14.33
N SER A 13 -29.75 -21.83 13.48
CA SER A 13 -30.06 -20.71 12.57
C SER A 13 -30.23 -19.39 13.36
N ILE A 14 -30.08 -18.21 12.75
CA ILE A 14 -31.14 -17.27 12.31
C ILE A 14 -30.34 -16.04 11.84
N GLY A 15 -30.42 -15.54 10.60
CA GLY A 15 -31.53 -14.74 10.06
C GLY A 15 -31.34 -13.25 10.42
N GLY A 16 -31.14 -12.38 9.44
CA GLY A 16 -31.06 -10.94 9.70
C GLY A 16 -30.60 -10.08 8.52
N VAL A 17 -31.41 -10.04 7.45
CA VAL A 17 -31.34 -9.00 6.42
C VAL A 17 -31.84 -7.70 7.04
N TYR A 18 -31.00 -6.66 7.10
CA TYR A 18 -31.47 -5.29 7.35
C TYR A 18 -31.34 -4.48 6.07
N LEU A 19 -32.42 -4.52 5.28
CA LEU A 19 -32.81 -3.41 4.41
C LEU A 19 -33.64 -2.45 5.27
N ALA A 20 -33.27 -1.18 5.34
CA ALA A 20 -34.17 -0.13 5.78
C ALA A 20 -34.04 1.06 4.83
N ALA A 21 -35.13 1.33 4.13
CA ALA A 21 -35.32 2.38 3.15
C ALA A 21 -35.86 3.68 3.79
N MET A 22 -35.56 4.78 3.10
CA MET A 22 -36.26 6.09 3.01
C MET A 22 -37.00 6.65 4.22
N VAL A 23 -36.62 7.88 4.59
CA VAL A 23 -37.58 8.91 5.03
C VAL A 23 -37.45 10.11 4.09
N LEU A 24 -38.47 10.29 3.26
CA LEU A 24 -38.80 11.52 2.57
C LEU A 24 -39.42 12.50 3.58
N LEU A 25 -38.86 13.70 3.71
CA LEU A 25 -39.57 14.83 4.29
C LEU A 25 -39.66 15.94 3.23
N SER A 26 -40.79 15.90 2.54
CA SER A 26 -41.42 16.98 1.81
C SER A 26 -41.76 18.13 2.76
N GLY A 27 -41.14 19.29 2.55
CA GLY A 27 -41.57 20.57 3.13
C GLY A 27 -41.99 21.52 2.01
N CYS A 28 -43.29 21.68 1.81
CA CYS A 28 -43.87 22.80 1.06
C CYS A 28 -43.87 24.05 1.95
N GLY A 29 -43.36 25.16 1.44
CA GLY A 29 -43.50 26.48 2.03
C GLY A 29 -43.69 27.50 0.91
N GLU A 30 -44.91 28.02 0.79
CA GLU A 30 -45.40 28.91 -0.24
C GLU A 30 -45.50 30.35 0.32
N SER A 31 -45.05 31.37 -0.42
CA SER A 31 -45.73 32.68 -0.65
C SER A 31 -44.82 33.92 -0.80
N LYS A 32 -44.95 34.54 -1.99
CA LYS A 32 -45.16 35.98 -2.34
C LYS A 32 -44.07 37.05 -2.16
N ASP A 33 -43.67 37.56 -3.34
CA ASP A 33 -43.45 38.94 -3.82
C ASP A 33 -42.75 39.99 -2.94
N SER A 34 -41.58 40.48 -3.39
CA SER A 34 -41.35 41.90 -3.77
C SER A 34 -39.88 42.23 -4.14
N VAL A 35 -39.70 42.75 -5.37
CA VAL A 35 -38.90 43.93 -5.78
C VAL A 35 -37.34 43.90 -5.76
N MET A 36 -36.80 44.39 -6.91
CA MET A 36 -35.48 45.01 -7.21
C MET A 36 -34.37 44.16 -7.90
N ASP A 37 -34.20 44.41 -9.21
CA ASP A 37 -33.03 44.18 -10.09
C ASP A 37 -31.79 45.04 -9.67
N PRO A 38 -30.60 44.95 -10.29
CA PRO A 38 -29.72 43.80 -10.56
C PRO A 38 -28.27 44.10 -10.07
N ALA A 39 -27.60 43.16 -9.42
CA ALA A 39 -26.16 43.31 -9.16
C ALA A 39 -25.43 41.98 -9.34
N VAL A 40 -24.89 41.81 -10.55
CA VAL A 40 -23.66 41.07 -10.90
C VAL A 40 -23.20 40.08 -9.84
N SER A 41 -23.79 38.88 -9.85
CA SER A 41 -23.14 37.73 -9.24
C SER A 41 -22.22 37.11 -10.27
N LYS A 42 -20.92 37.47 -10.19
CA LYS A 42 -19.85 36.75 -10.87
C LYS A 42 -20.08 35.26 -10.68
N ALA A 43 -20.26 34.54 -11.78
CA ALA A 43 -20.29 33.09 -11.80
C ALA A 43 -19.02 32.58 -11.12
N ALA A 44 -19.14 32.16 -9.86
CA ALA A 44 -18.10 31.44 -9.15
C ALA A 44 -18.06 30.04 -9.78
N LYS A 45 -17.24 29.90 -10.82
CA LYS A 45 -16.86 28.61 -11.39
C LYS A 45 -16.31 27.78 -10.24
N PRO A 46 -16.88 26.60 -9.91
CA PRO A 46 -16.29 25.74 -8.91
C PRO A 46 -14.89 25.38 -9.39
N ARG A 47 -13.87 25.95 -8.77
CA ARG A 47 -12.51 25.50 -8.94
C ARG A 47 -12.44 24.17 -8.20
N MET A 48 -12.72 23.09 -8.91
CA MET A 48 -12.28 21.76 -8.49
C MET A 48 -10.78 21.86 -8.27
N VAL A 49 -10.38 22.03 -7.01
CA VAL A 49 -9.00 21.78 -6.60
C VAL A 49 -8.87 20.28 -6.75
N ALA A 50 -8.22 19.84 -7.83
CA ALA A 50 -7.78 18.46 -7.96
C ALA A 50 -7.02 18.14 -6.67
N ALA A 51 -7.55 17.20 -5.88
CA ALA A 51 -6.87 16.72 -4.70
C ALA A 51 -5.48 16.26 -5.18
N ALA A 52 -4.44 16.97 -4.76
CA ALA A 52 -3.07 16.59 -5.07
C ALA A 52 -2.88 15.17 -4.52
N THR A 53 -2.86 14.19 -5.42
CA THR A 53 -2.66 12.79 -5.03
C THR A 53 -1.24 12.72 -4.50
N GLU A 54 -1.07 12.43 -3.22
CA GLU A 54 0.27 12.27 -2.65
C GLU A 54 1.01 11.21 -3.48
N PRO A 55 2.26 11.47 -3.91
CA PRO A 55 2.98 10.54 -4.76
C PRO A 55 3.09 9.20 -4.05
N THR A 56 2.74 8.10 -4.69
CA THR A 56 3.05 6.74 -4.20
C THR A 56 4.44 6.33 -4.67
N ALA A 57 5.04 5.29 -4.09
CA ALA A 57 6.33 4.79 -4.56
C ALA A 57 6.31 4.34 -6.04
N GLU A 58 5.13 3.99 -6.58
CA GLU A 58 4.94 3.69 -8.00
C GLU A 58 5.15 4.93 -8.87
N HIS A 59 4.74 6.11 -8.40
CA HIS A 59 4.99 7.38 -9.10
C HIS A 59 6.48 7.73 -9.16
N LEU A 60 7.31 7.10 -8.32
CA LEU A 60 8.76 7.22 -8.31
C LEU A 60 9.45 6.14 -9.16
N GLY A 61 8.69 5.32 -9.90
CA GLY A 61 9.21 4.28 -10.78
C GLY A 61 9.31 2.89 -10.15
N LEU A 62 9.12 2.76 -8.84
CA LEU A 62 9.19 1.48 -8.13
C LEU A 62 7.88 0.69 -8.28
N THR A 63 7.48 0.36 -9.51
CA THR A 63 6.21 -0.34 -9.80
C THR A 63 6.28 -1.85 -9.45
N PRO A 64 5.14 -2.56 -9.32
CA PRO A 64 5.15 -4.02 -9.13
C PRO A 64 5.91 -4.76 -10.24
N ALA A 65 5.74 -4.32 -11.49
CA ALA A 65 6.44 -4.90 -12.64
C ALA A 65 7.95 -4.68 -12.58
N TYR A 66 8.39 -3.51 -12.09
CA TYR A 66 9.80 -3.23 -11.88
C TYR A 66 10.41 -4.12 -10.79
N LEU A 67 9.71 -4.26 -9.66
CA LEU A 67 10.17 -5.04 -8.51
C LEU A 67 10.15 -6.55 -8.78
N ALA A 68 9.28 -7.05 -9.64
CA ALA A 68 9.14 -8.48 -9.88
C ALA A 68 10.48 -9.14 -10.25
N GLY A 69 10.77 -10.28 -9.61
CA GLY A 69 11.99 -11.05 -9.82
C GLY A 69 12.97 -10.99 -8.64
N ASP A 70 14.22 -11.38 -8.93
CA ASP A 70 15.30 -11.51 -7.96
C ASP A 70 16.03 -10.18 -7.74
N TRP A 71 16.37 -9.91 -6.48
CA TRP A 71 17.10 -8.72 -6.03
C TRP A 71 18.08 -9.08 -4.93
N CYS A 72 19.24 -8.42 -4.95
CA CYS A 72 20.24 -8.51 -3.90
C CYS A 72 20.26 -7.21 -3.10
N ASN A 73 19.98 -7.28 -1.80
CA ASN A 73 20.36 -6.21 -0.88
C ASN A 73 21.87 -6.31 -0.65
N THR A 74 22.61 -5.47 -1.37
CA THR A 74 24.07 -5.52 -1.42
C THR A 74 24.69 -5.01 -0.12
N HIS A 75 24.16 -3.91 0.42
CA HIS A 75 24.67 -3.29 1.63
C HIS A 75 23.64 -2.36 2.28
N ILE A 76 23.86 -2.09 3.55
CA ILE A 76 23.24 -0.99 4.29
C ILE A 76 24.26 0.13 4.45
N GLN A 77 23.87 1.33 4.04
CA GLN A 77 24.60 2.55 4.31
C GLN A 77 24.02 3.18 5.59
N PHE A 78 24.82 3.17 6.65
CA PHE A 78 24.58 3.94 7.87
C PHE A 78 25.18 5.34 7.71
N PRO A 79 24.87 6.32 8.59
CA PRO A 79 25.37 7.69 8.44
C PRO A 79 26.89 7.82 8.28
N ASN A 80 27.67 6.97 8.97
CA ASN A 80 29.13 7.05 8.99
C ASN A 80 29.84 5.76 8.55
N THR A 81 29.08 4.69 8.23
CA THR A 81 29.63 3.36 7.94
C THR A 81 28.79 2.63 6.91
N ARG A 82 29.40 1.65 6.25
CA ARG A 82 28.72 0.76 5.30
C ARG A 82 28.89 -0.69 5.77
N SER A 83 27.80 -1.44 5.84
CA SER A 83 27.83 -2.86 6.15
C SER A 83 27.40 -3.67 4.93
N PRO A 84 28.19 -4.68 4.49
CA PRO A 84 27.71 -5.63 3.50
C PRO A 84 26.53 -6.41 4.08
N GLU A 85 25.54 -6.69 3.23
CA GLU A 85 24.36 -7.47 3.60
C GLU A 85 24.29 -8.77 2.84
N ASN A 86 24.46 -8.71 1.51
CA ASN A 86 24.40 -9.86 0.60
C ASN A 86 23.18 -10.76 0.87
N ARG A 87 22.00 -10.15 1.02
CA ARG A 87 20.73 -10.86 1.23
C ARG A 87 19.89 -10.88 -0.03
N ASN A 88 19.47 -12.07 -0.44
CA ASN A 88 18.58 -12.26 -1.57
C ASN A 88 17.12 -11.97 -1.20
N TYR A 89 16.42 -11.36 -2.15
CA TYR A 89 14.99 -11.07 -2.14
C TYR A 89 14.39 -11.53 -3.47
N ARG A 90 13.15 -12.00 -3.43
CA ARG A 90 12.37 -12.33 -4.63
C ARG A 90 10.98 -11.74 -4.48
N PHE A 91 10.68 -10.73 -5.28
CA PHE A 91 9.37 -10.07 -5.25
C PHE A 91 8.48 -10.65 -6.35
N ALA A 92 7.20 -10.80 -6.04
CA ALA A 92 6.16 -11.17 -6.97
C ALA A 92 5.23 -9.96 -7.22
N ALA A 93 4.66 -9.88 -8.43
CA ALA A 93 3.79 -8.77 -8.80
C ALA A 93 2.46 -8.72 -8.02
N ASP A 94 2.13 -9.78 -7.28
CA ASP A 94 0.94 -9.87 -6.43
C ASP A 94 1.10 -9.18 -5.06
N GLY A 95 2.24 -8.53 -4.80
CA GLY A 95 2.53 -7.89 -3.53
C GLY A 95 3.16 -8.83 -2.50
N SER A 96 3.46 -10.08 -2.85
CA SER A 96 4.22 -10.99 -2.00
C SER A 96 5.72 -10.93 -2.30
N PHE A 97 6.53 -11.30 -1.33
CA PHE A 97 7.96 -11.52 -1.54
C PHE A 97 8.51 -12.63 -0.64
N ALA A 98 9.68 -13.11 -1.00
CA ALA A 98 10.50 -13.98 -0.19
C ALA A 98 11.84 -13.27 0.11
N ALA A 99 12.43 -13.54 1.27
CA ALA A 99 13.71 -12.96 1.65
C ALA A 99 14.55 -13.94 2.48
N GLN A 100 15.87 -13.84 2.34
CA GLN A 100 16.80 -14.48 3.26
C GLN A 100 16.83 -13.76 4.61
N THR A 101 16.91 -14.52 5.70
CA THR A 101 17.14 -13.96 7.05
C THR A 101 18.63 -13.71 7.30
N GLY A 102 19.53 -14.40 6.57
CA GLY A 102 20.97 -14.15 6.54
C GLY A 102 21.63 -14.67 5.25
N PRO A 103 22.92 -14.37 5.01
CA PRO A 103 23.58 -14.61 3.71
C PRO A 103 23.53 -16.06 3.21
N ALA A 104 23.55 -17.03 4.13
CA ALA A 104 23.52 -18.47 3.84
C ALA A 104 22.19 -19.13 4.21
N SER A 105 21.15 -18.36 4.55
CA SER A 105 19.85 -18.92 4.91
C SER A 105 19.05 -19.28 3.66
N GLU A 106 18.10 -20.20 3.81
CA GLU A 106 17.07 -20.41 2.80
C GLU A 106 16.20 -19.16 2.62
N MET A 107 15.56 -19.05 1.45
CA MET A 107 14.57 -18.02 1.17
C MET A 107 13.29 -18.31 1.96
N LYS A 108 12.89 -17.38 2.84
CA LYS A 108 11.62 -17.48 3.56
C LYS A 108 10.51 -16.83 2.73
N PRO A 109 9.50 -17.59 2.26
CA PRO A 109 8.37 -17.04 1.51
C PRO A 109 7.29 -16.47 2.43
N GLY A 110 6.24 -15.90 1.82
CA GLY A 110 5.02 -15.49 2.51
C GLY A 110 5.07 -14.11 3.16
N LEU A 111 6.08 -13.30 2.82
CA LEU A 111 6.14 -11.91 3.24
C LEU A 111 5.33 -11.04 2.26
N VAL A 112 4.88 -9.89 2.72
CA VAL A 112 4.00 -9.00 1.94
C VAL A 112 4.61 -7.60 1.88
N TYR A 113 4.61 -7.00 0.70
CA TYR A 113 4.91 -5.59 0.51
C TYR A 113 3.67 -4.83 0.02
N ARG A 114 3.57 -3.55 0.42
CA ARG A 114 2.43 -2.69 0.06
C ARG A 114 2.90 -1.27 -0.20
N TYR A 115 2.41 -0.68 -1.27
CA TYR A 115 2.61 0.74 -1.54
C TYR A 115 1.87 1.60 -0.52
N ARG A 116 2.51 2.69 -0.13
CA ARG A 116 1.98 3.67 0.80
C ARG A 116 2.10 5.07 0.19
N PRO A 117 1.26 6.02 0.63
CA PRO A 117 1.40 7.42 0.22
C PRO A 117 2.79 7.97 0.53
N GLN A 118 3.13 9.10 -0.09
CA GLN A 118 4.38 9.84 0.10
C GLN A 118 5.64 9.08 -0.35
N GLY A 119 5.54 8.24 -1.37
CA GLY A 119 6.70 7.55 -1.94
C GLY A 119 7.21 6.40 -1.08
N LYS A 120 6.35 5.84 -0.21
CA LYS A 120 6.74 4.80 0.74
C LYS A 120 6.32 3.41 0.29
N ILE A 121 7.08 2.41 0.72
CA ILE A 121 6.76 0.99 0.57
C ILE A 121 6.86 0.32 1.95
N GLY A 122 5.79 -0.35 2.36
CA GLY A 122 5.82 -1.23 3.52
C GLY A 122 6.32 -2.60 3.08
N MET A 123 7.27 -3.18 3.79
CA MET A 123 7.70 -4.56 3.59
C MET A 123 7.64 -5.27 4.94
N ASP A 124 6.78 -6.29 5.03
CA ASP A 124 6.40 -6.90 6.30
C ASP A 124 5.95 -5.84 7.34
N SER A 125 6.64 -5.74 8.48
CA SER A 125 6.33 -4.83 9.57
C SER A 125 7.03 -3.46 9.47
N LEU A 126 7.87 -3.26 8.44
CA LEU A 126 8.71 -2.07 8.29
C LEU A 126 8.23 -1.17 7.16
N LEU A 127 8.46 0.14 7.32
CA LEU A 127 8.09 1.16 6.34
C LEU A 127 9.33 1.86 5.83
N TYR A 128 9.49 1.88 4.51
CA TYR A 128 10.63 2.44 3.81
C TYR A 128 10.21 3.60 2.92
N GLN A 129 11.04 4.62 2.83
CA GLN A 129 10.92 5.69 1.85
C GLN A 129 11.72 5.32 0.60
N VAL A 130 11.12 5.41 -0.59
CA VAL A 130 11.88 5.26 -1.84
C VAL A 130 12.75 6.49 -2.04
N LYS A 131 14.07 6.28 -2.12
CA LYS A 131 15.05 7.35 -2.29
C LYS A 131 15.47 7.52 -3.75
N SER A 132 15.68 6.41 -4.46
CA SER A 132 15.99 6.42 -5.89
C SER A 132 15.60 5.11 -6.56
N VAL A 133 15.32 5.19 -7.86
CA VAL A 133 15.03 4.05 -8.74
C VAL A 133 15.80 4.27 -10.04
N GLN A 134 16.59 3.28 -10.42
CA GLN A 134 17.34 3.17 -11.68
C GLN A 134 16.93 1.84 -12.35
N PRO A 135 17.30 1.53 -13.60
CA PRO A 135 16.83 0.31 -14.28
C PRO A 135 17.09 -1.00 -13.51
N ASP A 136 18.28 -1.11 -12.90
CA ASP A 136 18.75 -2.31 -12.21
C ASP A 136 19.12 -2.06 -10.74
N ASP A 137 18.83 -0.86 -10.21
CA ASP A 137 19.16 -0.49 -8.84
C ASP A 137 18.04 0.32 -8.21
N PHE A 138 17.78 0.10 -6.93
CA PHE A 138 16.96 1.03 -6.15
C PHE A 138 17.45 1.16 -4.72
N VAL A 139 17.08 2.28 -4.09
CA VAL A 139 17.48 2.60 -2.72
C VAL A 139 16.25 2.86 -1.86
N LEU A 140 16.17 2.13 -0.75
CA LEU A 140 15.14 2.30 0.27
C LEU A 140 15.74 2.92 1.53
N HIS A 141 15.17 4.02 1.97
CA HIS A 141 15.57 4.70 3.19
C HIS A 141 14.69 4.25 4.37
N ILE A 142 15.30 3.90 5.50
CA ILE A 142 14.62 3.57 6.75
C ILE A 142 15.34 4.21 7.94
N ALA A 143 14.60 5.01 8.71
CA ALA A 143 15.09 5.77 9.85
C ALA A 143 16.29 6.67 9.51
N VAL A 144 17.52 6.15 9.58
CA VAL A 144 18.77 6.87 9.29
C VAL A 144 19.68 6.11 8.32
N ASN A 145 19.18 5.00 7.75
CA ASN A 145 19.95 4.07 6.94
C ASN A 145 19.35 3.96 5.54
N ASP A 146 20.20 3.67 4.56
CA ASP A 146 19.78 3.33 3.21
C ASP A 146 20.10 1.86 2.89
N LEU A 147 19.13 1.14 2.36
CA LEU A 147 19.28 -0.22 1.83
C LEU A 147 19.45 -0.12 0.32
N HIS A 148 20.52 -0.71 -0.19
CA HIS A 148 20.86 -0.66 -1.61
C HIS A 148 20.60 -2.01 -2.28
N PHE A 149 19.66 -2.00 -3.22
CA PHE A 149 19.28 -3.17 -3.97
C PHE A 149 19.82 -3.11 -5.39
N HIS A 150 20.34 -4.25 -5.85
CA HIS A 150 20.74 -4.49 -7.24
C HIS A 150 19.94 -5.65 -7.81
N ARG A 151 19.57 -5.59 -9.10
CA ARG A 151 18.79 -6.63 -9.76
C ARG A 151 19.58 -7.93 -9.86
N GLY A 152 18.91 -9.06 -9.63
CA GLY A 152 19.51 -10.39 -9.62
C GLY A 152 19.87 -10.90 -8.22
N THR A 153 20.50 -12.07 -8.15
CA THR A 153 20.91 -12.69 -6.89
C THR A 153 22.26 -12.13 -6.41
N CYS A 154 22.50 -12.17 -5.09
CA CYS A 154 23.79 -11.87 -4.52
C CYS A 154 24.86 -12.87 -4.99
N GLN A 155 26.09 -12.38 -5.17
CA GLN A 155 27.27 -13.17 -5.52
C GLN A 155 27.97 -13.74 -4.30
#